data_AF-A0A835FWI6-F1
#
_entry.id   AF-A0A835FWI6-F1
#
_cell.length_a   1.000
_cell.length_b   1.000
_cell.length_c   1.000
_cell.angle_alpha   90.00
_cell.angle_beta   90.00
_cell.angle_gamma   90.00
#
_symmetry.space_group_name_H-M   'P 1'
#
loop_
_entity.id
_entity.type
_entity.pdbx_description
1 polymer ?
#
loop_
_entity_poly.entity_id
_entity_poly.type
_entity_poly.pdbx_seq_one_letter_code
_entity_poly.pdbx_strand_id
1 'polypeptide(L)'
;MFSFHRRGFDLKEACWSGSLTFQQAVSTSTANLDESSSQKKFASYTVFKGKAALSIHPILPSFSKLESGGSRLSRNGSVMLTFFPAVGQRKYDYTKKQLFALSPTEVGSLISLGPAESCEFFHDPSMKSSHEGQVKKSLSITPLGSDSGYFVNITVLNNMQKTTDRLSVPITKAEFAVMRTTLSFALPHIIGWDQVLTHHPAPPASSKPRVERPHPDSEWER
;
A
#
# COMPACT_ATOMS: atom_id res chain seq x y z
N MET A 1 1.10 21.20 31.08
CA MET A 1 -0.01 21.01 30.11
C MET A 1 0.60 21.09 28.71
N PHE A 2 1.06 19.95 28.17
CA PHE A 2 1.75 19.93 26.87
C PHE A 2 0.79 19.40 25.79
N SER A 3 0.54 20.26 24.80
CA SER A 3 -0.33 20.00 23.65
C SER A 3 0.38 19.11 22.63
N PHE A 4 -0.17 17.93 22.37
CA PHE A 4 0.27 17.06 21.28
C PHE A 4 -0.35 17.52 19.96
N HIS A 5 0.44 18.21 19.13
CA HIS A 5 0.08 18.41 17.72
C HIS A 5 0.38 17.15 16.92
N ARG A 6 -0.68 16.49 16.42
CA ARG A 6 -0.60 15.41 15.43
C ARG A 6 0.04 15.97 14.15
N ARG A 7 1.21 15.45 13.78
CA ARG A 7 1.80 15.65 12.45
C ARG A 7 1.06 14.73 11.47
N GLY A 8 0.03 15.26 10.81
CA GLY A 8 -0.66 14.57 9.72
C GLY A 8 0.32 14.32 8.57
N PHE A 9 0.29 13.11 8.01
CA PHE A 9 1.01 12.78 6.78
C PHE A 9 0.41 13.60 5.63
N ASP A 10 1.18 14.56 5.12
CA ASP A 10 0.73 15.43 4.03
C ASP A 10 0.80 14.69 2.68
N LEU A 11 -0.29 13.99 2.37
CA LEU A 11 -0.57 13.37 1.07
C LEU A 11 -1.00 14.38 0.00
N LYS A 12 -1.03 15.69 0.30
CA LYS A 12 -1.42 16.69 -0.71
C LYS A 12 -0.33 16.89 -1.75
N GLU A 13 0.95 16.96 -1.38
CA GLU A 13 1.95 17.42 -2.37
C GLU A 13 2.19 16.46 -3.54
N ALA A 14 1.99 15.15 -3.37
CA ALA A 14 2.14 14.18 -4.47
C ALA A 14 0.93 14.16 -5.44
N CYS A 15 -0.21 14.75 -5.05
CA CYS A 15 -1.45 14.71 -5.82
C CYS A 15 -1.71 16.00 -6.63
N TRP A 16 -0.88 17.04 -6.46
CA TRP A 16 -1.13 18.39 -6.98
C TRP A 16 -0.19 18.85 -8.10
N SER A 17 0.60 17.96 -8.71
CA SER A 17 1.17 18.26 -10.02
C SER A 17 0.25 17.72 -11.11
N GLY A 18 -0.66 18.59 -11.56
CA GLY A 18 -1.48 18.34 -12.74
C GLY A 18 -0.60 18.10 -13.97
N SER A 19 -1.09 17.22 -14.86
CA SER A 19 -0.44 16.80 -16.11
C SER A 19 0.57 15.65 -15.98
N LEU A 20 0.11 14.47 -15.56
CA LEU A 20 0.73 13.23 -16.04
C LEU A 20 0.13 12.90 -17.41
N THR A 21 0.67 13.55 -18.44
CA THR A 21 0.50 13.08 -19.82
C THR A 21 1.37 11.83 -19.93
N PHE A 22 0.77 10.64 -19.94
CA PHE A 22 1.50 9.41 -20.24
C PHE A 22 1.94 9.46 -21.71
N GLN A 23 3.14 9.97 -21.97
CA GLN A 23 3.86 9.62 -23.18
C GLN A 23 4.40 8.20 -22.97
N GLN A 24 4.01 7.26 -23.83
CA GLN A 24 4.66 5.96 -23.92
C GLN A 24 6.14 6.20 -24.20
N ALA A 25 6.99 6.02 -23.19
CA ALA A 25 8.43 6.13 -23.33
C ALA A 25 9.07 4.82 -22.91
N VAL A 26 9.47 4.04 -23.91
CA VAL A 26 10.56 3.08 -23.78
C VAL A 26 11.82 3.92 -23.59
N SER A 27 12.43 3.88 -22.41
CA SER A 27 13.72 4.53 -22.17
C SER A 27 14.65 3.64 -21.33
N THR A 28 15.71 3.17 -21.99
CA THR A 28 16.97 2.73 -21.38
C THR A 28 17.88 3.95 -21.18
N SER A 29 18.33 4.23 -19.95
CA SER A 29 19.65 4.84 -19.70
C SER A 29 19.97 5.11 -18.22
N THR A 30 21.11 4.54 -17.82
CA THR A 30 22.24 5.12 -17.04
C THR A 30 21.99 5.71 -15.66
N ALA A 31 22.63 5.06 -14.67
CA ALA A 31 22.82 5.53 -13.31
C ALA A 31 23.74 6.77 -13.26
N ASN A 32 23.35 7.76 -12.47
CA ASN A 32 24.25 8.70 -11.83
C ASN A 32 23.91 8.73 -10.33
N LEU A 33 24.93 8.52 -9.50
CA LEU A 33 24.93 8.59 -8.04
C LEU A 33 25.33 10.01 -7.58
N ASP A 34 25.08 10.29 -6.29
CA ASP A 34 25.33 11.50 -5.46
C ASP A 34 24.19 12.54 -5.35
N GLU A 35 23.83 13.12 -4.19
CA GLU A 35 24.21 12.96 -2.77
C GLU A 35 23.08 13.58 -1.88
N SER A 36 22.78 12.93 -0.75
CA SER A 36 22.15 13.42 0.51
C SER A 36 21.00 14.46 0.56
N SER A 37 19.95 14.29 -0.21
CA SER A 37 18.59 14.41 0.34
C SER A 37 17.82 13.21 -0.19
N SER A 38 17.18 12.42 0.67
CA SER A 38 16.37 11.30 0.17
C SER A 38 15.18 11.89 -0.58
N GLN A 39 15.35 12.21 -1.86
CA GLN A 39 14.28 12.71 -2.71
C GLN A 39 13.16 11.70 -2.62
N LYS A 40 11.99 12.16 -2.18
CA LYS A 40 10.81 11.30 -2.06
C LYS A 40 10.46 10.82 -3.47
N LYS A 41 10.66 9.54 -3.72
CA LYS A 41 10.28 8.89 -4.97
C LYS A 41 8.82 8.44 -4.83
N PHE A 42 8.00 8.81 -5.80
CA PHE A 42 6.61 8.39 -5.88
C PHE A 42 6.45 7.44 -7.05
N ALA A 43 6.01 6.22 -6.77
CA ALA A 43 5.72 5.22 -7.79
C ALA A 43 4.34 4.63 -7.51
N SER A 44 3.48 4.65 -8.53
CA SER A 44 2.14 4.06 -8.48
C SER A 44 1.86 3.25 -9.73
N TYR A 45 1.11 2.16 -9.55
CA TYR A 45 0.52 1.42 -10.66
C TYR A 45 -0.94 1.84 -10.80
N THR A 46 -1.35 2.29 -11.98
CA THR A 46 -2.70 2.83 -12.20
C THR A 46 -3.39 2.17 -13.38
N VAL A 47 -4.60 1.71 -13.16
CA VAL A 47 -5.49 1.12 -14.18
C VAL A 47 -6.61 2.11 -14.49
N PHE A 48 -6.81 2.41 -15.78
CA PHE A 48 -7.80 3.36 -16.27
C PHE A 48 -8.92 2.64 -17.02
N LYS A 49 -10.18 2.79 -16.59
CA LYS A 49 -11.36 2.15 -17.20
C LYS A 49 -12.48 3.17 -17.45
N GLY A 50 -13.49 2.77 -18.24
CA GLY A 50 -14.51 3.69 -18.73
C GLY A 50 -15.28 4.48 -17.66
N LYS A 51 -15.47 3.91 -16.46
CA LYS A 51 -16.24 4.56 -15.37
C LYS A 51 -15.38 5.06 -14.22
N ALA A 52 -14.19 4.50 -14.02
CA ALA A 52 -13.31 4.86 -12.93
C ALA A 52 -11.88 4.39 -13.20
N ALA A 53 -10.92 4.98 -12.49
CA ALA A 53 -9.54 4.53 -12.43
C ALA A 53 -9.18 4.06 -11.02
N LEU A 54 -8.25 3.12 -10.92
CA LEU A 54 -7.69 2.61 -9.66
C LEU A 54 -6.18 2.81 -9.67
N SER A 55 -5.65 3.52 -8.68
CA SER A 55 -4.22 3.68 -8.44
C SER A 55 -3.81 2.98 -7.15
N ILE A 56 -2.65 2.33 -7.18
CA ILE A 56 -2.08 1.54 -6.09
C ILE A 56 -0.67 2.04 -5.80
N HIS A 57 -0.38 2.38 -4.54
CA HIS A 57 0.98 2.73 -4.12
C HIS A 57 1.26 2.27 -2.68
N PRO A 58 2.51 1.85 -2.37
CA PRO A 58 2.90 1.49 -1.02
C PRO A 58 3.07 2.72 -0.14
N ILE A 59 2.75 2.56 1.14
CA ILE A 59 3.03 3.48 2.24
C ILE A 59 4.03 2.78 3.15
N LEU A 60 5.20 3.39 3.34
CA LEU A 60 6.28 2.81 4.13
C LEU A 60 5.93 2.71 5.63
N PRO A 61 6.50 1.73 6.34
CA PRO A 61 6.39 1.62 7.79
C PRO A 61 7.07 2.80 8.50
N SER A 62 6.76 2.96 9.79
CA SER A 62 7.49 3.88 10.65
C SER A 62 8.27 3.14 11.73
N PHE A 63 9.43 3.69 12.09
CA PHE A 63 10.30 3.18 13.14
C PHE A 63 10.44 4.20 14.27
N SER A 64 10.58 3.71 15.50
CA SER A 64 10.92 4.49 16.69
C SER A 64 12.34 4.16 17.12
N LYS A 65 13.15 5.18 17.42
CA LYS A 65 14.49 4.99 17.97
C LYS A 65 14.40 4.47 19.41
N LEU A 66 15.26 3.52 19.75
CA LEU A 66 15.45 2.98 21.09
C LEU A 66 16.59 3.73 21.79
N GLU A 67 16.56 3.76 23.12
CA GLU A 67 17.63 4.35 23.94
C GLU A 67 18.99 3.68 23.71
N SER A 68 18.97 2.38 23.38
CA SER A 68 20.17 1.59 23.03
C SER A 68 20.79 1.96 21.68
N GLY A 69 20.25 2.94 20.95
CA GLY A 69 20.72 3.36 19.62
C GLY A 69 20.13 2.56 18.45
N GLY A 70 19.39 1.47 18.73
CA GLY A 70 18.65 0.72 17.72
C GLY A 70 17.36 1.40 17.26
N SER A 71 16.70 0.83 16.25
CA SER A 71 15.36 1.25 15.82
C SER A 71 14.41 0.06 15.83
N ARG A 72 13.19 0.28 16.32
CA ARG A 72 12.12 -0.72 16.34
C ARG A 72 10.96 -0.27 15.46
N LEU A 73 10.36 -1.22 14.74
CA LEU A 73 9.13 -0.98 13.99
C LEU A 73 8.02 -0.50 14.94
N SER A 74 7.51 0.72 14.71
CA SER A 74 6.45 1.32 15.53
C SER A 74 5.08 1.23 14.87
N ARG A 75 5.03 1.20 13.54
CA ARG A 75 3.80 0.99 12.76
C ARG A 75 4.15 0.33 11.45
N ASN A 76 3.38 -0.70 11.08
CA ASN A 76 3.43 -1.26 9.74
C ASN A 76 3.07 -0.19 8.69
N GLY A 77 3.63 -0.36 7.51
CA GLY A 77 3.17 0.28 6.30
C GLY A 77 1.83 -0.29 5.85
N SER A 78 1.38 0.19 4.70
CA SER A 78 0.13 -0.24 4.06
C SER A 78 0.24 -0.07 2.55
N VAL A 79 -0.75 -0.55 1.82
CA VAL A 79 -0.91 -0.21 0.40
C VAL A 79 -2.15 0.65 0.24
N MET A 80 -2.01 1.84 -0.33
CA MET A 80 -3.13 2.73 -0.57
C MET A 80 -3.74 2.47 -1.94
N LEU A 81 -5.04 2.17 -1.96
CA LEU A 81 -5.89 2.15 -3.13
C LEU A 81 -6.61 3.48 -3.26
N THR A 82 -6.50 4.11 -4.43
CA THR A 82 -7.16 5.38 -4.75
C THR A 82 -8.03 5.20 -5.99
N PHE A 83 -9.34 5.39 -5.81
CA PHE A 83 -10.33 5.32 -6.88
C PHE A 83 -10.68 6.72 -7.36
N PHE A 84 -10.75 6.90 -8.67
CA PHE A 84 -11.11 8.17 -9.30
C PHE A 84 -12.32 7.98 -10.22
N PRO A 85 -13.44 8.70 -10.02
CA PRO A 85 -14.57 8.63 -10.94
C PRO A 85 -14.20 9.23 -12.30
N ALA A 86 -14.69 8.62 -13.38
CA ALA A 86 -14.60 9.21 -14.71
C ALA A 86 -15.56 10.41 -14.85
N VAL A 87 -15.10 11.46 -15.51
CA VAL A 87 -15.89 12.66 -15.85
C VAL A 87 -15.96 12.92 -17.35
N GLY A 88 -15.47 11.97 -18.15
CA GLY A 88 -15.48 12.01 -19.60
C GLY A 88 -14.58 10.92 -20.17
N GLN A 89 -14.51 10.84 -21.50
CA GLN A 89 -13.66 9.87 -22.17
C GLN A 89 -12.19 10.11 -21.79
N ARG A 90 -11.59 9.14 -21.08
CA ARG A 90 -10.21 9.19 -20.57
C ARG A 90 -9.92 10.39 -19.67
N LYS A 91 -10.95 10.93 -18.98
CA LYS A 91 -10.83 12.01 -18.00
C LYS A 91 -11.38 11.56 -16.66
N TYR A 92 -10.66 11.83 -15.59
CA TYR A 92 -10.99 11.40 -14.23
C TYR A 92 -10.90 12.57 -13.25
N ASP A 93 -11.81 12.62 -12.29
CA ASP A 93 -11.86 13.69 -11.29
C ASP A 93 -11.05 13.29 -10.05
N TYR A 94 -9.87 13.89 -9.92
CA TYR A 94 -8.94 13.68 -8.81
C TYR A 94 -9.42 14.27 -7.48
N THR A 95 -10.39 15.18 -7.51
CA THR A 95 -10.94 15.84 -6.32
C THR A 95 -11.99 14.97 -5.63
N LYS A 96 -12.70 14.13 -6.39
CA LYS A 96 -13.73 13.20 -5.89
C LYS A 96 -13.20 11.78 -5.65
N LYS A 97 -11.91 11.66 -5.35
CA LYS A 97 -11.26 10.37 -5.14
C LYS A 97 -11.74 9.68 -3.85
N GLN A 98 -11.82 8.35 -3.90
CA GLN A 98 -12.10 7.52 -2.73
C GLN A 98 -10.86 6.71 -2.37
N LEU A 99 -10.57 6.62 -1.06
CA LEU A 99 -9.34 6.01 -0.53
C LEU A 99 -9.65 4.78 0.31
N PHE A 100 -8.88 3.71 0.13
CA PHE A 100 -8.92 2.51 0.96
C PHE A 100 -7.48 2.02 1.19
N ALA A 101 -7.07 1.86 2.44
CA ALA A 101 -5.72 1.38 2.76
C ALA A 101 -5.78 -0.12 3.07
N LEU A 102 -4.92 -0.93 2.45
CA LEU A 102 -4.76 -2.35 2.79
C LEU A 102 -3.61 -2.49 3.80
N SER A 103 -3.90 -3.08 4.94
CA SER A 103 -2.90 -3.58 5.87
C SER A 103 -2.10 -4.74 5.26
N PRO A 104 -0.94 -5.11 5.82
CA PRO A 104 -0.16 -6.26 5.33
C PRO A 104 -0.97 -7.56 5.26
N THR A 105 -1.89 -7.78 6.20
CA THR A 105 -2.76 -8.96 6.22
C THR A 105 -3.76 -8.94 5.07
N GLU A 106 -4.40 -7.80 4.81
CA GLU A 106 -5.34 -7.65 3.71
C GLU A 106 -4.64 -7.73 2.34
N VAL A 107 -3.40 -7.24 2.25
CA VAL A 107 -2.53 -7.49 1.09
C VAL A 107 -2.31 -8.99 0.91
N GLY A 108 -2.03 -9.73 2.00
CA GLY A 108 -1.93 -11.18 2.01
C GLY A 108 -3.16 -11.86 1.43
N SER A 109 -4.36 -11.47 1.87
CA SER A 109 -5.63 -11.98 1.33
C SER A 109 -5.80 -11.69 -0.16
N LEU A 110 -5.40 -10.50 -0.62
CA LEU A 110 -5.53 -10.11 -2.03
C LEU A 110 -4.58 -10.90 -2.94
N ILE A 111 -3.32 -11.12 -2.52
CA ILE A 111 -2.34 -11.86 -3.33
C ILE A 111 -2.60 -13.37 -3.32
N SER A 112 -3.27 -13.90 -2.30
CA SER A 112 -3.62 -15.32 -2.19
C SER A 112 -4.89 -15.71 -2.94
N LEU A 113 -5.67 -14.76 -3.48
CA LEU A 113 -6.93 -15.05 -4.16
C LEU A 113 -6.76 -16.10 -5.28
N GLY A 114 -7.58 -17.15 -5.22
CA GLY A 114 -7.79 -18.06 -6.33
C GLY A 114 -8.64 -17.45 -7.46
N PRO A 115 -8.61 -18.02 -8.69
CA PRO A 115 -9.34 -17.50 -9.86
C PRO A 115 -10.87 -17.34 -9.69
N ALA A 116 -11.47 -18.13 -8.81
CA ALA A 116 -12.91 -18.11 -8.53
C ALA A 116 -13.26 -17.55 -7.15
N GLU A 117 -12.25 -17.12 -6.38
CA GLU A 117 -12.44 -16.63 -5.02
C GLU A 117 -12.73 -15.13 -5.00
N SER A 118 -13.36 -14.69 -3.91
CA SER A 118 -13.59 -13.30 -3.60
C SER A 118 -13.05 -12.96 -2.21
N CYS A 119 -12.79 -11.68 -1.96
CA CYS A 119 -12.54 -11.18 -0.62
C CYS A 119 -13.20 -9.82 -0.41
N GLU A 120 -13.49 -9.51 0.84
CA GLU A 120 -14.12 -8.25 1.24
C GLU A 120 -13.48 -7.72 2.52
N PHE A 121 -13.32 -6.40 2.58
CA PHE A 121 -12.71 -5.69 3.69
C PHE A 121 -13.60 -4.53 4.13
N PHE A 122 -13.68 -4.31 5.44
CA PHE A 122 -14.54 -3.29 6.05
C PHE A 122 -13.73 -2.39 6.96
N HIS A 123 -13.75 -1.09 6.67
CA HIS A 123 -13.00 -0.08 7.41
C HIS A 123 -13.93 0.97 7.99
N ASP A 124 -13.74 1.27 9.27
CA ASP A 124 -14.22 2.49 9.91
C ASP A 124 -12.99 3.33 10.29
N PRO A 125 -12.70 4.44 9.58
CA PRO A 125 -11.52 5.27 9.84
C PRO A 125 -11.48 5.87 11.26
N SER A 126 -12.63 5.92 11.93
CA SER A 126 -12.83 6.52 13.25
C SER A 126 -13.11 5.46 14.32
N MET A 127 -12.90 4.18 14.02
CA MET A 127 -13.08 3.09 14.98
C MET A 127 -12.33 3.35 16.29
N LYS A 128 -12.96 3.07 17.44
CA LYS A 128 -12.42 3.34 18.79
C LYS A 128 -12.24 4.84 19.10
N SER A 129 -12.99 5.71 18.42
CA SER A 129 -13.06 7.14 18.74
C SER A 129 -14.52 7.57 18.91
N SER A 130 -14.73 8.81 19.35
CA SER A 130 -16.08 9.40 19.46
C SER A 130 -16.81 9.55 18.13
N HIS A 131 -16.12 9.35 16.99
CA HIS A 131 -16.66 9.49 15.64
C HIS A 131 -16.89 8.14 14.95
N GLU A 132 -16.83 7.04 15.70
CA GLU A 132 -17.11 5.71 15.18
C GLU A 132 -18.50 5.62 14.54
N GLY A 133 -18.60 4.86 13.45
CA GLY A 133 -19.81 4.64 12.67
C GLY A 133 -20.17 5.78 11.72
N GLN A 134 -19.47 6.92 11.76
CA GLN A 134 -19.78 8.08 10.91
C GLN A 134 -19.37 7.86 9.45
N VAL A 135 -18.28 7.14 9.22
CA VAL A 135 -17.82 6.77 7.87
C VAL A 135 -17.55 5.28 7.84
N LYS A 136 -18.16 4.57 6.90
CA LYS A 136 -17.94 3.14 6.68
C LYS A 136 -17.49 2.91 5.25
N LYS A 137 -16.43 2.15 5.07
CA LYS A 137 -15.88 1.80 3.76
C LYS A 137 -15.90 0.29 3.61
N SER A 138 -16.42 -0.20 2.49
CA SER A 138 -16.24 -1.58 2.08
C SER A 138 -15.48 -1.64 0.76
N LEU A 139 -14.56 -2.61 0.67
CA LEU A 139 -13.84 -2.94 -0.54
C LEU A 139 -14.10 -4.41 -0.84
N SER A 140 -14.65 -4.72 -2.02
CA SER A 140 -14.88 -6.09 -2.48
C SER A 140 -14.13 -6.37 -3.77
N ILE A 141 -13.51 -7.54 -3.82
CA ILE A 141 -12.81 -8.06 -4.99
C ILE A 141 -13.53 -9.34 -5.39
N THR A 142 -14.16 -9.34 -6.55
CA THR A 142 -15.00 -10.44 -7.03
C THR A 142 -14.59 -10.87 -8.45
N PRO A 143 -14.61 -12.16 -8.79
CA PRO A 143 -14.20 -12.62 -10.10
C PRO A 143 -15.18 -12.16 -11.20
N LEU A 144 -14.67 -11.84 -12.38
CA LEU A 144 -15.45 -11.47 -13.57
C LEU A 144 -16.15 -12.67 -14.25
N GLY A 145 -15.85 -13.89 -13.80
CA GLY A 145 -16.21 -15.14 -14.49
C GLY A 145 -15.17 -15.53 -15.54
N SER A 146 -15.14 -16.82 -15.88
CA SER A 146 -14.25 -17.40 -16.92
C SER A 146 -12.76 -17.03 -16.77
N ASP A 147 -12.26 -16.84 -15.54
CA ASP A 147 -10.86 -16.44 -15.24
C ASP A 147 -10.39 -15.21 -16.03
N SER A 148 -11.32 -14.28 -16.32
CA SER A 148 -11.02 -13.08 -17.13
C SER A 148 -10.46 -11.91 -16.30
N GLY A 149 -10.47 -12.03 -14.98
CA GLY A 149 -10.02 -11.03 -14.02
C GLY A 149 -11.02 -10.82 -12.89
N TYR A 150 -11.02 -9.62 -12.31
CA TYR A 150 -11.81 -9.27 -11.13
C TYR A 150 -12.48 -7.90 -11.26
N PHE A 151 -13.64 -7.73 -10.65
CA PHE A 151 -14.12 -6.41 -10.26
C PHE A 151 -13.54 -6.02 -8.91
N VAL A 152 -13.01 -4.80 -8.83
CA VAL A 152 -12.63 -4.17 -7.57
C VAL A 152 -13.64 -3.05 -7.31
N ASN A 153 -14.44 -3.20 -6.25
CA ASN A 153 -15.52 -2.29 -5.91
C ASN A 153 -15.24 -1.63 -4.56
N ILE A 154 -15.41 -0.31 -4.49
CA ILE A 154 -15.39 0.44 -3.24
C ILE A 154 -16.76 1.06 -3.01
N THR A 155 -17.27 0.92 -1.78
CA THR A 155 -18.43 1.67 -1.29
C THR A 155 -18.01 2.50 -0.08
N VAL A 156 -18.30 3.80 -0.11
CA VAL A 156 -18.03 4.72 1.01
C VAL A 156 -19.35 5.32 1.45
N LEU A 157 -19.81 4.94 2.64
CA LEU A 157 -20.95 5.52 3.31
C LEU A 157 -20.44 6.62 4.24
N ASN A 158 -20.88 7.85 4.01
CA ASN A 158 -20.61 8.97 4.91
C ASN A 158 -21.95 9.42 5.53
N ASN A 159 -22.17 9.01 6.77
CA ASN A 159 -23.40 9.30 7.51
C ASN A 159 -23.50 10.78 7.90
N MET A 160 -22.38 11.48 8.06
CA MET A 160 -22.38 12.92 8.37
C MET A 160 -22.89 13.74 7.19
N GLN A 161 -22.42 13.41 5.98
CA GLN A 161 -22.80 14.10 4.75
C GLN A 161 -24.03 13.48 4.07
N LYS A 162 -24.54 12.36 4.61
CA LYS A 162 -25.62 11.55 4.03
C LYS A 162 -25.33 11.14 2.59
N THR A 163 -24.08 10.81 2.28
CA THR A 163 -23.66 10.38 0.94
C THR A 163 -23.32 8.89 0.92
N THR A 164 -23.46 8.29 -0.26
CA THR A 164 -22.96 6.94 -0.53
C THR A 164 -22.30 6.92 -1.89
N ASP A 165 -20.98 6.87 -1.89
CA ASP A 165 -20.17 6.80 -3.11
C ASP A 165 -19.88 5.35 -3.45
N ARG A 166 -20.05 4.99 -4.73
CA ARG A 166 -19.78 3.64 -5.25
C ARG A 166 -18.96 3.72 -6.52
N LEU A 167 -17.81 3.08 -6.54
CA LEU A 167 -16.95 2.98 -7.71
C LEU A 167 -16.58 1.52 -7.96
N SER A 168 -16.53 1.15 -9.23
CA SER A 168 -16.21 -0.20 -9.68
C SER A 168 -15.22 -0.13 -10.83
N VAL A 169 -14.14 -0.90 -10.72
CA VAL A 169 -13.09 -0.98 -11.73
C VAL A 169 -12.91 -2.45 -12.14
N PRO A 170 -13.22 -2.82 -13.40
CA PRO A 170 -12.86 -4.14 -13.91
C PRO A 170 -11.35 -4.21 -14.15
N ILE A 171 -10.70 -5.18 -13.53
CA ILE A 171 -9.29 -5.49 -13.64
C ILE A 171 -9.16 -6.80 -14.42
N THR A 172 -8.50 -6.76 -15.56
CA THR A 172 -8.23 -7.96 -16.37
C THR A 172 -7.26 -8.89 -15.67
N LYS A 173 -7.22 -10.16 -16.10
CA LYS A 173 -6.22 -11.13 -15.63
C LYS A 173 -4.78 -10.61 -15.70
N ALA A 174 -4.41 -9.94 -16.79
CA ALA A 174 -3.07 -9.38 -16.97
C ALA A 174 -2.79 -8.22 -15.98
N GLU A 175 -3.74 -7.29 -15.84
CA GLU A 175 -3.61 -6.19 -14.88
C GLU A 175 -3.53 -6.71 -13.44
N PHE A 176 -4.30 -7.74 -13.11
CA PHE A 176 -4.29 -8.36 -11.79
C PHE A 176 -2.98 -9.12 -11.51
N ALA A 177 -2.36 -9.72 -12.53
CA ALA A 177 -1.04 -10.34 -12.39
C ALA A 177 0.03 -9.29 -12.03
N VAL A 178 -0.02 -8.10 -12.64
CA VAL A 178 0.87 -6.96 -12.28
C VAL A 178 0.60 -6.50 -10.85
N MET A 179 -0.69 -6.35 -10.47
CA MET A 179 -1.06 -6.01 -9.10
C MET A 179 -0.50 -7.01 -8.10
N ARG A 180 -0.75 -8.31 -8.30
CA ARG A 180 -0.28 -9.38 -7.43
C ARG A 180 1.24 -9.34 -7.27
N THR A 181 1.97 -9.25 -8.38
CA THR A 181 3.43 -9.20 -8.37
C THR A 181 3.96 -7.98 -7.59
N THR A 182 3.39 -6.81 -7.84
CA THR A 182 3.79 -5.57 -7.18
C THR A 182 3.49 -5.62 -5.68
N LEU A 183 2.34 -6.16 -5.29
CA LEU A 183 1.93 -6.31 -3.89
C LEU A 183 2.78 -7.34 -3.15
N SER A 184 3.08 -8.48 -3.77
CA SER A 184 3.99 -9.48 -3.22
C SER A 184 5.37 -8.90 -2.97
N PHE A 185 5.88 -8.07 -3.89
CA PHE A 185 7.14 -7.36 -3.70
C PHE A 185 7.06 -6.28 -2.62
N ALA A 186 5.96 -5.54 -2.53
CA ALA A 186 5.76 -4.50 -1.53
C ALA A 186 5.60 -5.05 -0.11
N LEU A 187 5.05 -6.26 0.05
CA LEU A 187 4.74 -6.87 1.35
C LEU A 187 5.91 -6.87 2.35
N PRO A 188 7.12 -7.38 2.02
CA PRO A 188 8.26 -7.34 2.94
C PRO A 188 8.69 -5.91 3.31
N HIS A 189 8.52 -4.94 2.39
CA HIS A 189 8.87 -3.55 2.63
C HIS A 189 7.87 -2.84 3.56
N ILE A 190 6.57 -3.13 3.43
CA ILE A 190 5.55 -2.54 4.32
C ILE A 190 5.60 -3.12 5.74
N ILE A 191 6.24 -4.28 5.95
CA ILE A 191 6.52 -4.83 7.29
C ILE A 191 7.95 -4.53 7.78
N GLY A 192 8.75 -3.80 7.00
CA GLY A 192 10.09 -3.34 7.37
C GLY A 192 11.18 -4.42 7.36
N TRP A 193 10.91 -5.58 6.77
CA TRP A 193 11.89 -6.68 6.68
C TRP A 193 13.05 -6.35 5.74
N ASP A 194 12.80 -5.56 4.70
CA ASP A 194 13.83 -5.03 3.81
C ASP A 194 14.94 -4.31 4.59
N GLN A 195 14.57 -3.47 5.56
CA GLN A 195 15.53 -2.72 6.38
C GLN A 195 16.28 -3.63 7.34
N VAL A 196 15.61 -4.63 7.92
CA VAL A 196 16.27 -5.62 8.80
C VAL A 196 17.31 -6.44 8.04
N LEU A 197 16.97 -6.88 6.83
CA LEU A 197 17.83 -7.74 6.00
C LEU A 197 18.99 -6.97 5.37
N THR A 198 18.81 -5.69 5.03
CA THR A 198 19.85 -4.84 4.42
C THR A 198 20.91 -4.41 5.44
N HIS A 199 20.53 -4.28 6.72
CA HIS A 199 21.42 -3.85 7.79
C HIS A 199 22.06 -5.00 8.59
N HIS A 200 21.99 -6.24 8.09
CA HIS A 200 22.72 -7.34 8.73
C HIS A 200 24.24 -7.06 8.63
N PRO A 201 24.97 -6.96 9.75
CA PRO A 201 26.42 -6.75 9.71
C PRO A 201 27.06 -7.91 8.92
N ALA A 202 27.99 -7.58 8.01
CA ALA A 202 28.82 -8.60 7.41
C ALA A 202 29.59 -9.33 8.53
N PRO A 203 29.68 -10.67 8.52
CA PRO A 203 30.46 -11.39 9.51
C PRO A 203 31.91 -10.90 9.45
N PRO A 204 32.60 -10.73 10.60
CA PRO A 204 34.00 -10.33 10.61
C PRO A 204 34.81 -11.32 9.78
N ALA A 205 35.74 -10.81 8.96
CA ALA A 205 36.48 -11.54 7.92
C ALA A 205 37.31 -12.75 8.42
N SER A 206 37.32 -13.03 9.73
CA SER A 206 38.10 -14.10 10.37
C SER A 206 37.29 -15.30 10.88
N SER A 207 35.95 -15.30 10.81
CA SER A 207 35.18 -16.47 11.24
C SER A 207 34.95 -17.43 10.06
N LYS A 208 35.57 -18.62 10.11
CA LYS A 208 35.14 -19.78 9.30
C LYS A 208 33.62 -19.92 9.44
N PRO A 209 32.87 -20.29 8.38
CA PRO A 209 31.44 -20.54 8.49
C PRO A 209 31.23 -21.75 9.43
N ARG A 210 31.07 -21.45 10.72
CA ARG A 210 30.67 -22.44 11.69
C ARG A 210 29.18 -22.57 11.52
N VAL A 211 28.73 -23.71 11.01
CA VAL A 211 27.31 -24.10 11.10
C VAL A 211 27.06 -24.36 12.58
N GLU A 212 26.83 -23.30 13.33
CA GLU A 212 26.40 -23.36 14.71
C GLU A 212 24.91 -23.70 14.66
N ARG A 213 24.55 -24.90 15.12
CA ARG A 213 23.13 -25.27 15.24
C ARG A 213 22.48 -24.24 16.16
N PRO A 214 21.26 -23.75 15.86
CA PRO A 214 20.53 -22.89 16.78
C PRO A 214 20.53 -23.56 18.16
N HIS A 215 21.05 -22.86 19.16
CA HIS A 215 21.10 -23.41 20.50
C HIS A 215 19.65 -23.60 20.96
N PRO A 216 19.26 -24.77 21.50
CA PRO A 216 17.88 -25.00 21.94
C PRO A 216 17.37 -23.89 22.86
N ASP A 217 18.22 -23.34 23.74
CA ASP A 217 17.87 -22.22 24.63
C ASP A 217 17.44 -20.94 23.90
N SER A 218 17.77 -20.74 22.62
CA SER A 218 17.21 -19.63 21.82
C SER A 218 15.69 -19.77 21.62
N GLU A 219 15.14 -20.97 21.81
CA GLU A 219 13.70 -21.26 21.78
C GLU A 219 13.09 -21.34 23.20
N TRP A 220 13.91 -21.30 24.25
CA TRP A 220 13.50 -21.40 25.65
C TRP A 220 14.11 -20.25 26.46
N GLU A 221 13.42 -19.10 26.51
CA GLU A 221 13.73 -18.06 27.50
C GLU A 221 13.38 -18.59 28.91
N ARG A 222 14.39 -19.06 29.65
CA ARG A 222 14.33 -19.22 31.11
C ARG A 222 15.17 -18.16 31.80
#